data_AF-A0A821J2T8-F1
#
_entry.id   AF-A0A821J2T8-F1
#
_cell.length_a   1.000
_cell.length_b   1.000
_cell.length_c   1.000
_cell.angle_alpha   90.00
_cell.angle_beta   90.00
_cell.angle_gamma   90.00
#
_symmetry.space_group_name_H-M   'P 1'
#
loop_
_entity.id
_entity.type
_entity.pdbx_description
1 polymer ?
#
loop_
_entity_poly.entity_id
_entity_poly.type
_entity_poly.pdbx_seq_one_letter_code
_entity_poly.pdbx_strand_id
1 'polypeptide(L)'
;PSSEEEKFVIAPDDDVDVINFSNKSILNDIADLFSFCKEKVNTHFISVLMYMSLRHFGHTWRDIDAFLGTIDGMRATSAHKWSTILVNKDFDEFTAEERDGKRVDAL
;
A
#
# COMPACT_ATOMS: atom_id res chain seq x y z
N PRO A 1 -30.68 19.67 -10.95
CA PRO A 1 -29.35 19.04 -11.15
C PRO A 1 -28.88 18.39 -9.84
N SER A 2 -29.34 17.17 -9.57
CA SER A 2 -28.91 16.40 -8.39
C SER A 2 -27.71 15.54 -8.76
N SER A 3 -26.62 15.75 -8.04
CA SER A 3 -25.42 14.91 -8.07
C SER A 3 -25.75 13.55 -7.49
N GLU A 4 -25.74 12.51 -8.32
CA GLU A 4 -25.75 11.12 -7.88
C GLU A 4 -24.38 10.80 -7.27
N GLU A 5 -24.31 10.76 -5.93
CA GLU A 5 -23.18 10.16 -5.24
C GLU A 5 -23.25 8.64 -5.44
N GLU A 6 -22.46 8.12 -6.38
CA GLU A 6 -22.24 6.67 -6.49
C GLU A 6 -21.62 6.15 -5.20
N LYS A 7 -22.47 5.54 -4.37
CA LYS A 7 -22.06 4.86 -3.15
C LYS A 7 -21.24 3.62 -3.53
N PHE A 8 -19.93 3.70 -3.36
CA PHE A 8 -19.04 2.56 -3.54
C PHE A 8 -19.38 1.50 -2.49
N VAL A 9 -20.12 0.47 -2.89
CA VAL A 9 -20.45 -0.67 -2.03
C VAL A 9 -19.27 -1.62 -2.05
N ILE A 10 -18.47 -1.60 -0.99
CA ILE A 10 -17.44 -2.62 -0.76
C ILE A 10 -18.18 -3.89 -0.31
N ALA A 11 -18.23 -4.90 -1.17
CA ALA A 11 -18.78 -6.20 -0.82
C ALA A 11 -17.99 -6.78 0.37
N PRO A 12 -18.63 -7.52 1.31
CA PRO A 12 -17.90 -8.23 2.35
C PRO A 12 -16.95 -9.23 1.68
N ASP A 13 -15.66 -9.00 1.90
CA ASP A 13 -14.55 -9.66 1.23
C ASP A 13 -14.27 -11.00 1.93
N ASP A 14 -15.05 -12.03 1.58
CA ASP A 14 -14.95 -13.37 2.19
C ASP A 14 -13.97 -14.31 1.46
N ASP A 15 -13.25 -13.85 0.44
CA ASP A 15 -12.14 -14.60 -0.17
C ASP A 15 -11.16 -13.61 -0.83
N VAL A 16 -10.39 -12.88 -0.02
CA VAL A 16 -9.20 -12.21 -0.55
C VAL A 16 -8.23 -13.31 -0.95
N ASP A 17 -8.21 -13.66 -2.24
CA ASP A 17 -7.23 -14.57 -2.82
C ASP A 17 -5.83 -14.13 -2.36
N VAL A 18 -5.22 -14.92 -1.47
CA VAL A 18 -3.85 -14.68 -1.00
C VAL A 18 -2.96 -14.67 -2.24
N ILE A 19 -2.34 -13.52 -2.55
CA ILE A 19 -1.47 -13.41 -3.72
C ILE A 19 -0.34 -14.43 -3.55
N ASN A 20 -0.32 -15.47 -4.38
CA ASN A 20 0.75 -16.46 -4.27
C ASN A 20 2.02 -15.91 -4.92
N PHE A 21 2.99 -15.45 -4.12
CA PHE A 21 4.30 -14.98 -4.59
C PHE A 21 5.11 -16.06 -5.33
N SER A 22 4.72 -17.33 -5.23
CA SER A 22 5.31 -18.40 -6.04
C SER A 22 4.88 -18.32 -7.51
N ASN A 23 3.77 -17.64 -7.81
CA ASN A 23 3.33 -17.37 -9.18
C ASN A 23 4.10 -16.17 -9.74
N LYS A 24 5.08 -16.45 -10.60
CA LYS A 24 5.90 -15.40 -11.21
C LYS A 24 5.12 -14.54 -12.20
N SER A 25 4.01 -15.01 -12.77
CA SER A 25 3.23 -14.24 -13.75
C SER A 25 2.61 -13.01 -13.10
N ILE A 26 1.92 -13.19 -11.98
CA ILE A 26 1.27 -12.07 -11.28
C ILE A 26 2.30 -11.07 -10.74
N LEU A 27 3.46 -11.54 -10.29
CA LEU A 27 4.54 -10.65 -9.85
C LEU A 27 5.12 -9.83 -11.00
N ASN A 28 5.22 -10.40 -12.21
CA ASN A 28 5.64 -9.66 -13.39
C ASN A 28 4.59 -8.62 -13.79
N ASP A 29 3.30 -8.97 -13.78
CA ASP A 29 2.23 -8.02 -14.10
C ASP A 29 2.21 -6.85 -13.10
N ILE A 30 2.42 -7.13 -11.81
CA ILE A 30 2.57 -6.10 -10.76
C ILE A 30 3.81 -5.24 -11.01
N ALA A 31 4.94 -5.84 -11.42
CA ALA A 31 6.17 -5.12 -11.72
C ALA A 31 6.01 -4.17 -12.93
N ASP A 32 5.34 -4.63 -13.98
CA ASP A 32 5.04 -3.84 -15.18
C ASP A 32 4.12 -2.67 -14.84
N LEU A 33 3.06 -2.92 -14.05
CA LEU A 33 2.17 -1.87 -13.57
C LEU A 33 2.93 -0.86 -12.69
N PHE A 34 3.79 -1.34 -11.80
CA PHE A 34 4.62 -0.48 -10.96
C PHE A 34 5.52 0.42 -11.79
N SER A 35 6.19 -0.15 -12.80
CA SER A 35 7.05 0.57 -13.74
C SER A 35 6.27 1.67 -14.47
N PHE A 36 5.09 1.33 -15.00
CA PHE A 36 4.20 2.28 -15.66
C PHE A 36 3.76 3.42 -14.71
N CYS A 37 3.37 3.10 -13.47
CA CYS A 37 2.97 4.10 -12.49
C CYS A 37 4.13 5.01 -12.06
N LYS A 38 5.34 4.46 -11.94
CA LYS A 38 6.56 5.20 -11.58
C LYS A 38 6.92 6.29 -12.60
N GLU A 39 6.50 6.17 -13.86
CA GLU A 39 6.67 7.24 -14.85
C GLU A 39 5.79 8.46 -14.59
N LYS A 40 4.70 8.29 -13.84
CA LYS A 40 3.67 9.32 -13.61
C LYS A 40 3.59 9.80 -12.17
N VAL A 41 4.08 9.00 -11.23
CA VAL A 41 3.94 9.22 -9.78
C VAL A 41 5.30 9.07 -9.10
N ASN A 42 5.52 9.83 -8.03
CA ASN A 42 6.73 9.68 -7.22
C ASN A 42 6.89 8.22 -6.74
N THR A 43 8.04 7.62 -7.03
CA THR A 43 8.42 6.24 -6.65
C THR A 43 8.13 5.95 -5.17
N HIS A 44 8.31 6.93 -4.28
CA HIS A 44 8.01 6.79 -2.87
C HIS A 44 6.54 6.44 -2.62
N PHE A 45 5.60 7.21 -3.18
CA PHE A 45 4.17 7.00 -2.96
C PHE A 45 3.68 5.66 -3.52
N ILE A 46 4.12 5.29 -4.72
CA ILE A 46 3.72 4.01 -5.32
C ILE A 46 4.34 2.82 -4.57
N SER A 47 5.56 2.96 -4.05
CA SER A 47 6.19 1.93 -3.21
C SER A 47 5.45 1.76 -1.88
N VAL A 48 5.02 2.85 -1.25
CA VAL A 48 4.22 2.80 -0.01
C VAL A 48 2.86 2.15 -0.28
N LEU A 49 2.18 2.51 -1.37
CA LEU A 49 0.90 1.90 -1.74
C LEU A 49 1.04 0.40 -2.01
N MET A 50 2.05 0.01 -2.80
CA MET A 50 2.35 -1.40 -3.08
C MET A 50 2.65 -2.16 -1.79
N TYR A 51 3.42 -1.55 -0.89
CA TYR A 51 3.72 -2.13 0.41
C TYR A 51 2.44 -2.39 1.22
N MET A 52 1.54 -1.41 1.31
CA MET A 52 0.27 -1.55 2.03
C MET A 52 -0.64 -2.62 1.42
N SER A 53 -0.77 -2.65 0.10
CA SER A 53 -1.56 -3.66 -0.61
C SER A 53 -1.03 -5.06 -0.34
N LEU A 54 0.27 -5.29 -0.52
CA LEU A 54 0.87 -6.60 -0.29
C LEU A 54 0.78 -7.04 1.18
N ARG A 55 0.87 -6.10 2.13
CA ARG A 55 0.60 -6.38 3.55
C ARG A 55 -0.84 -6.80 3.80
N HIS A 56 -1.80 -6.16 3.15
CA HIS A 56 -3.22 -6.54 3.21
C HIS A 56 -3.46 -7.97 2.72
N PHE A 57 -2.78 -8.39 1.65
CA PHE A 57 -2.79 -9.77 1.14
C PHE A 57 -2.00 -10.77 2.00
N GLY A 58 -1.51 -10.37 3.18
CA GLY A 58 -0.87 -11.26 4.15
C GLY A 58 0.63 -11.50 3.95
N HIS A 59 1.29 -10.78 3.05
CA HIS A 59 2.73 -10.94 2.83
C HIS A 59 3.56 -10.42 4.01
N THR A 60 4.70 -11.08 4.25
CA THR A 60 5.64 -10.60 5.25
C THR A 60 6.39 -9.37 4.73
N TRP A 61 6.75 -8.46 5.64
CA TRP A 61 7.54 -7.27 5.30
C TRP A 61 8.86 -7.60 4.57
N ARG A 62 9.48 -8.75 4.88
CA ARG A 62 10.71 -9.19 4.22
C ARG A 62 10.48 -9.56 2.76
N ASP A 63 9.39 -10.27 2.48
CA ASP A 63 9.05 -10.68 1.11
C ASP A 63 8.73 -9.45 0.25
N ILE A 64 8.03 -8.49 0.84
CA ILE A 64 7.68 -7.22 0.19
C ILE A 64 8.94 -6.40 -0.09
N ASP A 65 9.83 -6.21 0.90
CA ASP A 65 11.07 -5.46 0.70
C ASP A 65 11.99 -6.12 -0.34
N ALA A 66 12.02 -7.46 -0.37
CA ALA A 66 12.74 -8.20 -1.40
C ALA A 66 12.15 -7.94 -2.78
N PHE A 67 10.82 -8.08 -2.94
CA PHE A 67 10.13 -7.83 -4.20
C PHE A 67 10.27 -6.37 -4.67
N LEU A 68 10.06 -5.38 -3.80
CA LEU A 68 10.25 -3.97 -4.13
C LEU A 68 11.69 -3.69 -4.60
N GLY A 69 12.67 -4.34 -3.97
CA GLY A 69 14.06 -4.28 -4.41
C GLY A 69 14.30 -4.85 -5.82
N THR A 70 13.50 -5.83 -6.25
CA THR A 70 13.61 -6.40 -7.61
C THR A 70 13.01 -5.53 -8.71
N ILE A 71 12.12 -4.58 -8.35
CA ILE A 71 11.40 -3.72 -9.31
C ILE A 71 11.82 -2.24 -9.20
N ASP A 72 12.98 -1.97 -8.61
CA ASP A 72 13.48 -0.61 -8.32
C ASP A 72 12.48 0.27 -7.55
N GLY A 73 11.74 -0.37 -6.64
CA GLY A 73 10.89 0.28 -5.65
C GLY A 73 11.68 0.67 -4.40
N MET A 74 11.14 1.63 -3.64
CA MET A 74 11.73 2.03 -2.36
C MET A 74 11.27 1.08 -1.26
N ARG A 75 12.22 0.58 -0.47
CA ARG A 75 11.89 -0.08 0.80
C ARG A 75 11.20 0.91 1.71
N ALA A 76 10.04 0.55 2.24
CA ALA A 76 9.16 1.48 2.91
C ALA A 76 9.10 1.19 4.41
N THR A 77 10.23 1.37 5.11
CA THR A 77 10.31 1.17 6.57
C THR A 77 9.32 2.03 7.35
N SER A 78 9.03 3.25 6.88
CA SER A 78 7.98 4.12 7.43
C SER A 78 6.57 3.61 7.15
N ALA A 79 6.35 2.81 6.10
CA ALA A 79 5.07 2.20 5.79
C ALA A 79 4.78 0.95 6.64
N HIS A 80 5.76 0.41 7.37
CA HIS A 80 5.55 -0.75 8.26
C HIS A 80 4.49 -0.45 9.33
N LYS A 81 4.57 0.73 9.95
CA LYS A 81 3.60 1.16 10.96
C LYS A 81 2.21 1.29 10.34
N TRP A 82 2.09 2.05 9.26
CA TRP A 82 0.81 2.34 8.62
C TRP A 82 0.14 1.11 8.00
N SER A 83 0.92 0.22 7.40
CA SER A 83 0.41 -1.04 6.87
C SER A 83 -0.04 -1.99 7.98
N THR A 84 0.61 -1.97 9.14
CA THR A 84 0.18 -2.76 10.31
C THR A 84 -1.15 -2.25 10.85
N ILE A 85 -1.29 -0.92 10.98
CA ILE A 85 -2.55 -0.27 11.36
C ILE A 85 -3.68 -0.64 10.37
N LEU A 86 -3.41 -0.55 9.06
CA LEU A 86 -4.36 -0.90 8.00
C LEU A 86 -4.80 -2.38 8.09
N VAL A 87 -3.84 -3.31 8.23
CA VAL A 87 -4.12 -4.75 8.34
C VAL A 87 -4.91 -5.08 9.60
N ASN A 88 -4.59 -4.44 10.72
CA ASN A 88 -5.26 -4.67 11.99
C ASN A 88 -6.64 -3.98 12.09
N LYS A 89 -7.03 -3.21 11.05
CA LYS A 89 -8.24 -2.37 11.04
C LYS A 89 -8.29 -1.41 12.24
N ASP A 90 -7.12 -1.02 12.76
CA ASP A 90 -6.99 -0.14 13.91
C ASP A 90 -7.09 1.33 13.47
N PHE A 91 -8.23 1.68 12.88
CA PHE A 91 -8.47 3.02 12.36
C PHE A 91 -8.60 4.07 13.46
N ASP A 92 -8.84 3.64 14.70
CA ASP A 92 -8.79 4.51 15.88
C ASP A 92 -7.35 4.95 16.14
N GLU A 93 -6.36 4.05 16.09
CA GLU A 93 -4.94 4.43 16.14
C GLU A 93 -4.53 5.30 14.94
N PHE A 94 -5.07 5.00 13.75
CA PHE A 94 -4.81 5.78 12.53
C PHE A 94 -5.28 7.24 12.61
N THR A 95 -6.41 7.47 13.26
CA THR A 95 -7.06 8.79 13.36
C THR A 95 -6.61 9.56 14.59
N ALA A 96 -6.14 8.87 15.64
CA ALA A 96 -5.60 9.46 16.85
C ALA A 96 -4.18 10.03 16.67
N GLU A 97 -3.41 9.56 15.67
CA GLU A 97 -2.18 10.26 15.30
C GLU A 97 -2.51 11.61 14.63
N GLU A 98 -2.32 12.71 15.37
CA GLU A 98 -2.22 14.04 14.81
C GLU A 98 -1.18 14.01 13.68
N ARG A 99 -1.69 14.04 12.43
CA ARG A 99 -0.88 14.11 11.22
C ARG A 99 -0.28 15.51 11.07
N ASP A 100 0.57 15.89 12.00
CA ASP A 100 1.65 16.83 11.75
C ASP A 100 2.93 16.05 11.99
N GLY A 101 3.39 15.34 10.95
CA GLY A 101 4.77 14.89 10.92
C GLY A 101 5.63 16.13 11.08
N LYS A 102 6.16 16.36 12.29
CA LYS A 102 6.93 17.55 12.69
C LYS A 102 6.88 18.65 11.63
N ARG A 103 5.83 19.48 11.64
CA ARG A 103 6.03 20.86 11.24
C ARG A 103 7.07 21.38 12.22
N VAL A 104 8.33 21.28 11.82
CA VAL A 104 9.34 22.18 12.35
C VAL A 104 8.83 23.53 11.88
N ASP A 105 8.03 24.17 12.73
CA ASP A 105 7.96 25.63 12.73
C ASP A 105 9.39 26.08 12.97
N ALA A 106 10.13 26.21 11.88
CA ALA A 106 11.36 26.96 11.85
C ALA A 106 10.94 28.42 11.99
N LEU A 107 10.71 28.83 13.24
CA LEU A 107 10.85 30.21 13.69
C LEU A 107 12.33 30.62 13.59
#